data_AF-A0AAV7CL96-F1
#
_entry.id   AF-A0AAV7CL96-F1
#
_cell.length_a   1.000
_cell.length_b   1.000
_cell.length_c   1.000
_cell.angle_alpha   90.00
_cell.angle_beta   90.00
_cell.angle_gamma   90.00
#
_symmetry.space_group_name_H-M   'P 1'
#
loop_
_entity.id
_entity.type
_entity.pdbx_description
1 polymer ?
#
loop_
_entity_poly.entity_id
_entity_poly.type
_entity_poly.pdbx_seq_one_letter_code
_entity_poly.pdbx_strand_id
1 'polypeptide(L)'
;MVKSNSCHFLYRRYFPWNLILLTIFTLSMAYVTGMIASYYDTKSVILCLGITALVCLAVTLFSFQTKVDFTSCHGLLFTLVMVLLFSGLFLVVLIPFQYMPWLHVIYAVLGAIVFTLFLAFDTQMLIGNRRNALSPEEYIFGALNIYLDIIYIFTFLLQLFGTSQN
;
A
#
# COMPACT_ATOMS: atom_id res chain seq x y z
N MET A 1 -26.15 -11.09 39.95
CA MET A 1 -25.98 -12.38 39.25
C MET A 1 -26.98 -12.36 38.10
N VAL A 2 -26.61 -12.18 36.83
CA VAL A 2 -25.89 -13.14 35.98
C VAL A 2 -25.02 -12.37 34.98
N LYS A 3 -23.71 -12.56 35.10
CA LYS A 3 -22.66 -12.17 34.14
C LYS A 3 -22.28 -13.45 33.42
N SER A 4 -22.87 -13.72 32.26
CA SER A 4 -22.43 -14.74 31.30
C SER A 4 -23.51 -14.85 30.23
N ASN A 5 -23.32 -14.26 29.05
CA ASN A 5 -23.91 -14.70 27.76
C ASN A 5 -23.44 -13.85 26.57
N SER A 6 -22.76 -12.72 26.78
CA SER A 6 -22.24 -11.89 25.67
C SER A 6 -20.90 -12.34 25.08
N CYS A 7 -20.20 -13.30 25.71
CA CYS A 7 -18.84 -13.68 25.30
C CYS A 7 -18.76 -14.68 24.14
N HIS A 8 -19.84 -15.35 23.74
CA HIS A 8 -19.75 -16.42 22.74
C HIS A 8 -20.13 -15.99 21.31
N PHE A 9 -20.83 -14.86 21.13
CA PHE A 9 -21.30 -14.42 19.80
C PHE A 9 -20.30 -13.52 19.03
N LEU A 10 -19.32 -12.93 19.71
CA LEU A 10 -18.23 -12.17 19.09
C LEU A 10 -17.08 -13.08 18.63
N TYR A 11 -16.97 -14.28 19.21
CA TYR A 11 -15.85 -15.20 18.98
C TYR A 11 -16.00 -16.08 17.73
N ARG A 12 -17.19 -16.13 17.10
CA ARG A 12 -17.52 -17.07 16.02
C ARG A 12 -17.83 -16.41 14.66
N ARG A 13 -17.51 -15.14 14.43
CA ARG A 13 -18.10 -14.44 13.28
C ARG A 13 -17.40 -14.59 11.92
N TYR A 14 -16.08 -14.81 11.81
CA TYR A 14 -15.44 -14.78 10.47
C TYR A 14 -14.18 -15.68 10.29
N PHE A 15 -13.98 -16.67 11.16
CA PHE A 15 -12.92 -17.67 11.01
C PHE A 15 -13.43 -18.82 10.11
N PRO A 16 -12.81 -19.20 8.97
CA PRO A 16 -11.52 -18.78 8.40
C PRO A 16 -11.61 -18.03 7.04
N TRP A 17 -12.81 -17.79 6.50
CA TRP A 17 -12.98 -17.37 5.10
C TRP A 17 -12.31 -16.03 4.73
N ASN A 18 -12.40 -15.01 5.58
CA ASN A 18 -11.80 -13.69 5.29
C ASN A 18 -10.26 -13.76 5.28
N LEU A 19 -9.67 -14.61 6.13
CA LEU A 19 -8.22 -14.83 6.15
C LEU A 19 -7.77 -15.63 4.92
N ILE A 20 -8.53 -16.65 4.52
CA ILE A 20 -8.23 -17.42 3.30
C ILE A 20 -8.25 -16.50 2.08
N LEU A 21 -9.29 -15.67 1.93
CA LEU A 21 -9.39 -14.69 0.85
C LEU A 21 -8.24 -13.68 0.87
N LEU A 22 -7.88 -13.16 2.05
CA LEU A 22 -6.72 -12.29 2.22
C LEU A 22 -5.44 -12.99 1.75
N THR A 23 -5.19 -14.22 2.21
CA THR A 23 -3.96 -14.95 1.84
C THR A 23 -3.88 -15.27 0.35
N ILE A 24 -5.02 -15.61 -0.29
CA ILE A 24 -5.06 -15.83 -1.74
C ILE A 24 -4.76 -14.53 -2.49
N PHE A 25 -5.33 -13.41 -2.03
CA PHE A 25 -5.10 -12.10 -2.62
C PHE A 25 -3.67 -11.60 -2.44
N THR A 26 -3.09 -11.77 -1.24
CA THR A 26 -1.70 -11.38 -1.02
C THR A 26 -0.75 -12.24 -1.84
N LEU A 27 -0.96 -13.55 -1.90
CA LEU A 27 -0.15 -14.46 -2.72
C LEU A 27 -0.26 -14.16 -4.22
N SER A 28 -1.48 -13.87 -4.72
CA SER A 28 -1.66 -13.54 -6.14
C SER A 28 -0.95 -12.23 -6.50
N MET A 29 -1.07 -11.20 -5.66
CA MET A 29 -0.34 -9.94 -5.84
C MET A 29 1.18 -10.13 -5.74
N ALA A 30 1.65 -10.89 -4.75
CA ALA A 30 3.08 -11.19 -4.60
C ALA A 30 3.63 -11.92 -5.82
N TYR A 31 2.87 -12.85 -6.41
CA TYR A 31 3.23 -13.53 -7.65
C TYR A 31 3.34 -12.55 -8.82
N VAL A 32 2.34 -11.69 -9.03
CA VAL A 32 2.36 -10.68 -10.12
C VAL A 32 3.53 -9.71 -9.94
N THR A 33 3.74 -9.17 -8.74
CA THR A 33 4.86 -8.28 -8.45
C THR A 33 6.22 -8.98 -8.60
N GLY A 34 6.32 -10.26 -8.21
CA GLY A 34 7.52 -11.08 -8.42
C GLY A 34 7.81 -11.33 -9.89
N MET A 35 6.78 -11.56 -10.70
CA MET A 35 6.90 -11.65 -12.16
C MET A 35 7.35 -10.33 -12.79
N ILE A 36 6.88 -9.18 -12.29
CA ILE A 36 7.36 -7.87 -12.75
C ILE A 36 8.84 -7.68 -12.36
N ALA A 37 9.20 -8.03 -11.12
CA ALA A 37 10.56 -7.89 -10.61
C ALA A 37 11.58 -8.76 -11.38
N SER A 38 11.17 -9.90 -11.95
CA SER A 38 12.07 -10.76 -12.72
C SER A 38 12.49 -10.17 -14.07
N TYR A 39 11.80 -9.14 -14.57
CA TYR A 39 12.22 -8.38 -15.74
C TYR A 39 13.31 -7.35 -15.43
N TYR A 40 13.57 -7.06 -14.15
CA TYR A 40 14.59 -6.10 -13.71
C TYR A 40 15.84 -6.81 -13.18
N ASP A 41 16.98 -6.12 -13.25
CA ASP A 41 18.23 -6.66 -12.70
C ASP A 41 18.14 -6.89 -11.19
N THR A 42 18.75 -7.98 -10.72
CA THR A 42 18.70 -8.39 -9.30
C THR A 42 19.26 -7.31 -8.39
N LYS A 43 20.29 -6.57 -8.83
CA LYS A 43 20.88 -5.46 -8.06
C LYS A 43 19.88 -4.34 -7.85
N SER A 44 19.14 -3.95 -8.89
CA SER A 44 18.11 -2.92 -8.82
C SER A 44 16.95 -3.37 -7.92
N VAL A 45 16.54 -4.64 -8.02
CA VAL A 45 15.48 -5.22 -7.18
C VAL A 45 15.84 -5.18 -5.69
N ILE A 46 17.05 -5.62 -5.32
CA ILE A 46 17.53 -5.61 -3.93
C ILE A 46 17.62 -4.17 -3.40
N LEU A 47 18.13 -3.24 -4.21
CA LEU A 47 18.22 -1.83 -3.85
C LEU A 47 16.82 -1.23 -3.60
N CYS A 48 15.86 -1.48 -4.48
CA CYS A 48 14.48 -1.01 -4.31
C CYS A 48 13.84 -1.60 -3.05
N LEU A 49 14.06 -2.89 -2.79
CA LEU A 49 13.55 -3.57 -1.60
C LEU A 49 14.12 -2.94 -0.31
N GLY A 50 15.42 -2.61 -0.31
CA GLY A 50 16.07 -1.90 0.79
C GLY A 50 15.49 -0.49 1.03
N ILE A 51 15.25 0.27 -0.05
CA ILE A 51 14.65 1.61 0.05
C ILE A 51 13.20 1.51 0.54
N THR A 52 12.38 0.61 0.00
CA THR A 52 10.99 0.42 0.47
C THR A 52 10.95 0.05 1.95
N ALA A 53 11.85 -0.82 2.42
CA ALA A 53 11.94 -1.19 3.82
C ALA A 53 12.30 0.03 4.70
N LEU A 54 13.27 0.85 4.27
CA LEU A 54 13.65 2.08 4.96
C LEU A 54 12.49 3.09 5.03
N VAL A 55 11.80 3.31 3.91
CA VAL A 55 10.62 4.18 3.83
C VAL A 55 9.52 3.69 4.76
N CYS A 56 9.21 2.39 4.74
CA CYS A 56 8.22 1.80 5.63
C CYS A 56 8.57 1.99 7.10
N LEU A 57 9.84 1.75 7.49
CA LEU A 57 10.30 1.99 8.85
C LEU A 57 10.22 3.46 9.26
N ALA A 58 10.68 4.37 8.39
CA ALA A 58 10.64 5.81 8.64
C ALA A 58 9.19 6.31 8.81
N VAL A 59 8.29 5.91 7.92
CA VAL A 59 6.86 6.24 7.98
C VAL A 59 6.21 5.66 9.23
N THR A 60 6.52 4.42 9.59
CA THR A 60 6.00 3.78 10.79
C THR A 60 6.42 4.54 12.04
N LEU A 61 7.72 4.86 12.18
CA LEU A 61 8.25 5.65 13.31
C LEU A 61 7.65 7.05 13.35
N PHE A 62 7.52 7.71 12.20
CA PHE A 62 6.90 9.02 12.08
C PHE A 62 5.43 8.99 12.49
N SER A 63 4.69 7.96 12.08
CA SER A 63 3.28 7.77 12.42
C SER A 63 3.05 7.56 13.92
N PHE A 64 4.00 6.91 14.62
CA PHE A 64 3.94 6.75 16.08
C PHE A 64 4.25 8.04 16.85
N GLN A 65 5.15 8.88 16.34
CA GLN A 65 5.56 10.12 17.02
C GLN A 65 4.61 11.28 16.75
N THR A 66 4.03 11.32 15.55
CA THR A 66 3.20 12.44 15.12
C THR A 66 1.82 12.40 15.78
N LYS A 67 1.49 13.47 16.51
CA LYS A 67 0.14 13.74 17.06
C LYS A 67 -0.78 14.47 16.08
N VAL A 68 -0.34 14.68 14.84
CA VAL A 68 -1.15 15.31 13.79
C VAL A 68 -2.07 14.24 13.20
N ASP A 69 -3.36 14.47 13.33
CA ASP A 69 -4.40 13.60 12.77
C ASP A 69 -4.46 13.79 11.24
N PHE A 70 -3.61 13.08 10.48
CA PHE A 70 -3.75 13.04 9.02
C PHE A 70 -5.08 12.41 8.59
N THR A 71 -5.74 11.69 9.51
CA THR A 71 -7.10 11.17 9.39
C THR A 71 -8.13 12.26 9.05
N SER A 72 -7.92 13.54 9.39
CA SER A 72 -8.86 14.60 8.98
C SER A 72 -8.80 14.95 7.48
N CYS A 73 -7.80 14.45 6.75
CA CYS A 73 -7.56 14.75 5.33
C CYS A 73 -8.00 13.63 4.37
N HIS A 74 -9.03 12.84 4.71
CA HIS A 74 -9.60 11.83 3.81
C HIS A 74 -9.89 12.37 2.40
N GLY A 75 -10.36 13.62 2.30
CA GLY A 75 -10.64 14.27 1.02
C GLY A 75 -9.40 14.47 0.14
N LEU A 76 -8.25 14.80 0.73
CA LEU A 76 -6.99 14.98 0.00
C LEU A 76 -6.50 13.65 -0.59
N LEU A 77 -6.60 12.57 0.19
CA LEU A 77 -6.22 11.23 -0.25
C LEU A 77 -7.10 10.76 -1.41
N PHE A 78 -8.42 10.91 -1.31
CA PHE A 78 -9.31 10.58 -2.43
C PHE A 78 -8.94 11.34 -3.70
N THR A 79 -8.61 12.63 -3.60
CA THR A 79 -8.14 13.42 -4.74
C THR A 79 -6.81 12.88 -5.30
N LEU A 80 -5.86 12.50 -4.45
CA LEU A 80 -4.57 11.94 -4.90
C LEU A 80 -4.73 10.61 -5.64
N VAL A 81 -5.61 9.70 -5.19
CA VAL A 81 -5.89 8.46 -5.94
C VAL A 81 -6.48 8.77 -7.31
N MET A 82 -7.44 9.70 -7.38
CA MET A 82 -8.07 10.05 -8.65
C MET A 82 -7.06 10.64 -9.63
N VAL A 83 -6.17 11.53 -9.16
CA VAL A 83 -5.09 12.09 -9.99
C VAL A 83 -4.16 10.98 -10.49
N LEU A 84 -3.77 10.04 -9.63
CA LEU A 84 -2.91 8.92 -10.02
C LEU A 84 -3.60 7.99 -11.02
N LEU A 85 -4.89 7.73 -10.85
CA LEU A 85 -5.68 6.89 -11.76
C LEU A 85 -5.81 7.54 -13.15
N PHE A 86 -6.20 8.82 -13.21
CA PHE A 86 -6.32 9.54 -14.48
C PHE A 86 -4.96 9.70 -15.18
N SER A 87 -3.89 10.00 -14.44
CA SER A 87 -2.55 10.10 -15.03
C SER A 87 -2.01 8.74 -15.51
N GLY A 88 -2.29 7.64 -14.79
CA GLY A 88 -1.96 6.29 -15.23
C GLY A 88 -2.74 5.86 -16.48
N LEU A 89 -4.05 6.12 -16.53
CA LEU A 89 -4.88 5.85 -17.71
C LEU A 89 -4.40 6.64 -18.93
N PHE A 90 -4.05 7.91 -18.73
CA PHE A 90 -3.49 8.77 -19.77
C PHE A 90 -2.15 8.23 -20.30
N LEU A 91 -1.25 7.76 -19.42
CA LEU A 91 0.00 7.11 -19.82
C LEU A 91 -0.26 5.85 -20.67
N VAL A 92 -1.18 4.97 -20.26
CA VAL A 92 -1.53 3.75 -21.02
C VAL A 92 -2.05 4.10 -22.43
N VAL A 93 -2.86 5.14 -22.55
CA VAL A 93 -3.40 5.60 -23.84
C VAL A 93 -2.33 6.26 -24.71
N LEU A 94 -1.34 6.95 -24.12
CA LEU A 94 -0.27 7.63 -24.86
C LEU A 94 0.86 6.71 -25.33
N ILE A 95 1.15 5.62 -24.61
CA ILE A 95 2.20 4.65 -24.96
C ILE A 95 2.15 4.17 -26.43
N PRO A 96 0.98 3.81 -27.01
CA PRO A 96 0.91 3.42 -28.42
C PRO A 96 1.14 4.57 -29.42
N PHE A 97 1.06 5.83 -28.99
CA PHE A 97 1.26 7.00 -29.85
C PHE A 97 2.69 7.53 -29.81
N GLN A 98 3.27 7.76 -28.61
CA GLN A 98 4.70 8.09 -28.42
C GLN A 98 5.16 7.80 -26.98
N TYR A 99 6.27 7.06 -26.84
CA TYR A 99 6.89 6.79 -25.55
C TYR A 99 7.82 7.95 -25.12
N MET A 100 7.44 8.67 -24.07
CA MET A 100 8.22 9.77 -23.49
C MET A 100 8.84 9.32 -22.15
N PRO A 101 10.15 9.02 -22.08
CA PRO A 101 10.77 8.43 -20.89
C PRO A 101 10.72 9.35 -19.67
N TRP A 102 10.81 10.67 -19.88
CA TRP A 102 10.75 11.68 -18.80
C TRP A 102 9.39 11.69 -18.09
N LEU A 103 8.30 11.49 -18.83
CA LEU A 103 6.94 11.46 -18.26
C LEU A 103 6.76 10.23 -17.36
N HIS A 104 7.30 9.08 -17.78
CA HIS A 104 7.28 7.86 -16.99
C HIS A 104 8.04 8.01 -15.67
N VAL A 105 9.23 8.65 -15.71
CA VAL A 105 10.01 8.93 -14.49
C VAL A 105 9.25 9.86 -13.54
N ILE A 106 8.66 10.95 -14.05
CA ILE A 106 7.86 11.88 -13.22
C ILE A 106 6.67 11.15 -12.60
N TYR A 107 5.98 10.32 -13.37
CA TYR A 107 4.87 9.51 -12.88
C TYR A 107 5.30 8.54 -11.77
N ALA A 108 6.45 7.87 -11.94
CA ALA A 108 6.97 6.96 -10.93
C ALA A 108 7.35 7.68 -9.62
N VAL A 109 7.99 8.85 -9.70
CA VAL A 109 8.32 9.65 -8.52
C VAL A 109 7.07 10.16 -7.81
N LEU A 110 6.10 10.70 -8.55
CA LEU A 110 4.83 11.15 -7.98
C LEU A 110 4.07 10.01 -7.31
N GLY A 111 4.00 8.85 -7.97
CA GLY A 111 3.39 7.64 -7.42
C GLY A 111 4.05 7.20 -6.13
N ALA A 112 5.38 7.13 -6.08
CA ALA A 112 6.12 6.76 -4.87
C ALA A 112 5.82 7.72 -3.70
N ILE A 113 5.79 9.04 -3.95
CA ILE A 113 5.46 10.04 -2.92
C ILE A 113 4.03 9.86 -2.42
N VAL A 114 3.07 9.72 -3.34
CA VAL A 114 1.66 9.57 -3.02
C VAL A 114 1.41 8.32 -2.19
N PHE A 115 1.92 7.15 -2.60
CA PHE A 115 1.76 5.92 -1.83
C PHE A 115 2.52 5.93 -0.50
N THR A 116 3.61 6.69 -0.38
CA THR A 116 4.27 6.91 0.92
C THR A 116 3.37 7.71 1.88
N LEU A 117 2.58 8.67 1.36
CA LEU A 117 1.59 9.39 2.16
C LEU A 117 0.40 8.50 2.53
N PHE A 118 -0.06 7.64 1.63
CA PHE A 118 -1.07 6.61 1.95
C PHE A 118 -0.60 5.67 3.05
N LEU A 119 0.64 5.18 2.95
CA LEU A 119 1.23 4.31 3.97
C LEU A 119 1.21 4.98 5.35
N ALA A 120 1.55 6.27 5.42
CA ALA A 120 1.50 7.03 6.67
C ALA A 120 0.06 7.12 7.22
N PHE A 121 -0.90 7.42 6.34
CA PHE A 121 -2.30 7.50 6.71
C PHE A 121 -2.88 6.17 7.19
N ASP A 122 -2.70 5.09 6.43
CA ASP A 122 -3.23 3.77 6.77
C ASP A 122 -2.57 3.21 8.03
N THR A 123 -1.28 3.47 8.22
CA THR A 123 -0.56 3.14 9.46
C THR A 123 -1.15 3.90 10.65
N GLN A 124 -1.43 5.20 10.51
CA GLN A 124 -2.05 5.99 11.57
C GLN A 124 -3.49 5.56 11.86
N MET A 125 -4.29 5.25 10.85
CA MET A 125 -5.66 4.75 11.03
C MET A 125 -5.64 3.40 11.77
N LEU A 126 -4.71 2.51 11.42
CA LEU A 126 -4.55 1.21 12.08
C LEU A 126 -4.10 1.35 13.55
N ILE A 127 -3.23 2.32 13.86
CA ILE A 127 -2.74 2.57 15.22
C ILE A 127 -3.78 3.34 16.06
N GLY A 128 -4.39 4.38 15.51
CA GLY A 128 -5.33 5.27 16.18
C GLY A 128 -6.66 4.60 16.53
N ASN A 129 -7.13 3.66 15.69
CA ASN A 129 -8.40 2.97 15.92
C ASN A 129 -8.31 1.84 16.98
N ARG A 130 -7.14 1.60 17.59
CA ARG A 130 -6.93 0.53 18.61
C ARG A 130 -7.65 0.74 19.95
N ARG A 131 -8.21 1.93 20.21
CA ARG A 131 -8.85 2.23 21.51
C ARG A 131 -10.34 1.87 21.57
N ASN A 132 -10.97 1.70 20.41
CA ASN A 132 -12.33 1.17 20.29
C ASN A 132 -12.22 -0.26 19.77
N ALA A 133 -13.09 -1.18 20.18
CA ALA A 133 -13.04 -2.58 19.77
C ALA A 133 -13.25 -2.72 18.25
N LEU A 134 -12.17 -2.61 17.47
CA LEU A 134 -12.13 -2.83 16.02
C LEU A 134 -12.75 -4.19 15.71
N SER A 135 -13.64 -4.22 14.71
CA SER A 135 -14.07 -5.50 14.14
C SER A 135 -12.84 -6.19 13.54
N PRO A 136 -12.67 -7.52 13.69
CA PRO A 136 -11.58 -8.26 13.05
C PRO A 136 -11.47 -8.01 11.53
N GLU A 137 -12.59 -7.67 10.89
CA GLU A 137 -12.69 -7.37 9.47
C GLU A 137 -12.00 -6.05 9.10
N GLU A 138 -12.18 -5.01 9.93
CA GLU A 138 -11.57 -3.70 9.73
C GLU A 138 -10.05 -3.78 9.90
N TYR A 139 -9.58 -4.61 10.83
CA TYR A 139 -8.15 -4.87 11.00
C TYR A 139 -7.55 -5.57 9.77
N ILE A 140 -8.24 -6.59 9.24
CA ILE A 140 -7.82 -7.30 8.01
C ILE A 140 -7.75 -6.32 6.84
N PHE A 141 -8.77 -5.47 6.68
CA PHE A 141 -8.82 -4.49 5.60
C PHE A 141 -7.71 -3.43 5.73
N GLY A 142 -7.46 -2.92 6.94
CA GLY A 142 -6.35 -1.99 7.19
C GLY A 142 -4.99 -2.62 6.90
N ALA A 143 -4.77 -3.88 7.30
CA ALA A 143 -3.55 -4.60 6.98
C ALA A 143 -3.38 -4.85 5.47
N LEU A 144 -4.47 -5.10 4.75
CA LEU A 144 -4.47 -5.24 3.29
C LEU A 144 -4.08 -3.94 2.60
N ASN A 145 -4.59 -2.78 3.03
CA ASN A 145 -4.23 -1.50 2.43
C ASN A 145 -2.75 -1.16 2.64
N ILE A 146 -2.23 -1.35 3.87
CA ILE A 146 -0.79 -1.18 4.15
C ILE A 146 0.06 -2.10 3.24
N TYR A 147 -0.38 -3.33 3.02
CA TYR A 147 0.29 -4.26 2.11
C TYR A 147 0.30 -3.75 0.67
N LEU A 148 -0.84 -3.24 0.18
CA LEU A 148 -0.93 -2.67 -1.16
C LEU A 148 -0.01 -1.45 -1.31
N ASP A 149 0.01 -0.55 -0.34
CA ASP A 149 0.87 0.64 -0.38
C ASP A 149 2.35 0.25 -0.50
N ILE A 150 2.81 -0.74 0.28
CA ILE A 150 4.18 -1.24 0.21
C ILE A 150 4.51 -1.80 -1.19
N ILE A 151 3.60 -2.58 -1.77
CA ILE A 151 3.78 -3.12 -3.14
C ILE A 151 3.84 -2.01 -4.18
N TYR A 152 2.97 -1.00 -4.08
CA TYR A 152 2.94 0.10 -5.04
C TYR A 152 4.20 0.97 -4.91
N ILE A 153 4.64 1.31 -3.69
CA ILE A 153 5.93 1.99 -3.47
C ILE A 153 7.07 1.20 -4.10
N PHE A 154 7.15 -0.10 -3.83
CA PHE A 154 8.17 -0.97 -4.42
C PHE A 154 8.12 -0.97 -5.95
N THR A 155 6.94 -1.07 -6.54
CA THR A 155 6.76 -1.09 -8.00
C THR A 155 7.18 0.24 -8.63
N PHE A 156 6.85 1.38 -8.01
CA PHE A 156 7.29 2.69 -8.49
C PHE A 156 8.81 2.90 -8.34
N LEU A 157 9.41 2.40 -7.26
CA LEU A 157 10.86 2.41 -7.09
C LEU A 157 11.55 1.51 -8.13
N LEU A 158 11.00 0.34 -8.43
CA LEU A 158 11.47 -0.51 -9.53
C LEU A 158 11.37 0.20 -10.88
N GLN A 159 10.29 0.94 -11.14
CA GLN A 159 10.17 1.75 -12.36
C GLN A 159 11.20 2.89 -12.43
N LEU A 160 11.68 3.38 -11.29
CA LEU A 160 12.65 4.48 -11.23
C LEU A 160 14.09 3.98 -11.37
N PHE A 161 14.46 2.92 -10.62
CA PHE A 161 15.82 2.39 -10.55
C PHE A 161 16.05 1.17 -11.47
N GLY A 162 14.98 0.58 -11.98
CA GLY A 162 15.02 -0.53 -12.92
C GLY A 162 15.18 -0.08 -14.39
N THR A 163 15.01 1.21 -14.70
CA THR A 163 15.19 1.77 -16.06
C THR A 163 16.66 1.96 -16.46
N SER A 164 17.58 1.16 -15.92
CA SER A 164 18.98 1.18 -16.35
C SER A 164 19.59 -0.21 -16.29
N GLN A 165 19.51 -0.94 -17.41
CA GLN A 165 20.67 -1.38 -18.18
C GLN A 165 20.25 -2.34 -19.31
N ASN A 166 20.57 -1.93 -20.54
CA ASN A 166 20.49 -2.60 -21.84
C ASN A 166 19.14 -2.62 -22.57
#